data_AF-A0A090WLN9-F1
#
_entry.id   AF-A0A090WLN9-F1
#
_cell.length_a   1.000
_cell.length_b   1.000
_cell.length_c   1.000
_cell.angle_alpha   90.00
_cell.angle_beta   90.00
_cell.angle_gamma   90.00
#
_symmetry.space_group_name_H-M   'P 1'
#
loop_
_entity.id
_entity.type
_entity.pdbx_description
1 polymer ?
#
loop_
_entity_poly.entity_id
_entity_poly.type
_entity_poly.pdbx_seq_one_letter_code
_entity_poly.pdbx_strand_id
1 'polypeptide(L)'
;MGVDTMHNLMRDNQTFSFKVYKVIGFKLKKLERRLQLLLFKDAKTRLLEFLHELCTDYGYDCDQTGDRVVNHPYTQKDIASLIGTSRPTLNVLLNELRDENVLEFKRKEIRIYKKSA
;
A
#
# COMPACT_ATOMS: atom_id res chain seq x y z
N MET A 1 24.79 -8.34 -31.33
CA MET A 1 25.48 -7.05 -31.49
C MET A 1 26.28 -6.81 -30.22
N GLY A 2 27.57 -6.51 -30.32
CA GLY A 2 28.42 -6.25 -29.16
C GLY A 2 28.18 -4.86 -28.58
N VAL A 3 28.59 -4.65 -27.33
CA VAL A 3 28.49 -3.35 -26.65
C VAL A 3 29.28 -2.29 -27.41
N ASP A 4 30.43 -2.63 -27.98
CA ASP A 4 31.25 -1.73 -28.80
C ASP A 4 30.53 -1.28 -30.07
N THR A 5 29.81 -2.19 -30.73
CA THR A 5 28.98 -1.86 -31.90
C THR A 5 27.87 -0.87 -31.53
N MET A 6 27.26 -1.05 -30.35
CA MET A 6 26.22 -0.16 -29.83
C MET A 6 26.78 1.23 -29.53
N HIS A 7 27.96 1.30 -28.89
CA HIS A 7 28.64 2.56 -28.57
C HIS A 7 29.04 3.33 -29.83
N ASN A 8 29.55 2.65 -30.87
CA ASN A 8 29.90 3.28 -32.13
C ASN A 8 28.65 3.82 -32.85
N LEU A 9 27.56 3.03 -32.91
CA LEU A 9 26.28 3.48 -33.47
C LEU A 9 25.69 4.69 -32.71
N MET A 10 25.86 4.73 -31.39
CA MET A 10 25.44 5.89 -30.60
C MET A 10 26.32 7.13 -30.88
N ARG A 11 27.63 6.95 -31.04
CA ARG A 11 28.55 8.06 -31.35
C ARG A 11 28.25 8.68 -32.72
N ASP A 12 28.04 7.83 -33.73
CA ASP A 12 27.99 8.26 -35.13
C ASP A 12 26.58 8.63 -35.58
N ASN A 13 25.54 8.24 -34.82
CA ASN A 13 24.15 8.52 -35.14
C ASN A 13 23.43 9.22 -33.98
N GLN A 14 23.36 10.54 -34.07
CA GLN A 14 22.71 11.39 -33.07
C GLN A 14 21.24 11.02 -32.82
N THR A 15 20.49 10.71 -33.88
CA THR A 15 19.08 10.30 -33.79
C THR A 15 18.92 8.98 -33.04
N PHE A 16 19.81 8.03 -33.26
CA PHE A 16 19.84 6.77 -32.53
C PHE A 16 20.16 6.98 -31.05
N SER A 17 21.17 7.81 -30.75
CA SER A 17 21.50 8.21 -29.37
C SER A 17 20.33 8.83 -28.63
N PHE A 18 19.61 9.78 -29.24
CA PHE A 18 18.41 10.36 -28.62
C PHE A 18 17.34 9.31 -28.33
N LYS A 19 17.14 8.32 -29.22
CA LYS A 19 16.21 7.22 -28.98
C LYS A 19 16.65 6.35 -27.80
N VAL A 20 17.95 6.04 -27.68
CA VAL A 20 18.50 5.28 -26.55
C VAL A 20 18.33 6.04 -25.24
N TYR A 21 18.69 7.34 -25.19
CA TYR A 21 18.49 8.18 -24.01
C TYR A 21 17.01 8.26 -23.61
N LYS A 22 16.10 8.36 -24.58
CA LYS A 22 14.65 8.35 -24.32
C LYS A 22 14.20 7.05 -23.65
N VAL A 23 14.73 5.90 -24.09
CA VAL A 23 14.43 4.59 -23.47
C VAL A 23 14.98 4.52 -22.04
N ILE A 24 16.21 4.98 -21.80
CA ILE A 24 16.81 5.01 -20.46
C ILE A 24 15.99 5.92 -19.53
N GLY A 25 15.67 7.14 -19.98
CA GLY A 25 14.86 8.09 -19.22
C GLY A 25 13.47 7.54 -18.88
N PHE A 26 12.82 6.83 -19.81
CA PHE A 26 11.55 6.17 -19.54
C PHE A 26 11.68 5.07 -18.47
N LYS A 27 12.76 4.27 -18.49
CA LYS A 27 13.03 3.26 -17.47
C LYS A 27 13.28 3.88 -16.09
N LEU A 28 14.07 4.97 -16.02
CA LEU A 28 14.34 5.70 -14.77
C LEU A 28 13.05 6.27 -14.16
N LYS A 29 12.22 6.96 -14.97
CA LYS A 29 10.93 7.51 -14.51
C LYS A 29 9.98 6.42 -13.99
N LYS A 30 10.00 5.23 -14.62
CA LYS A 30 9.20 4.08 -14.15
C LYS A 30 9.69 3.52 -12.82
N LEU A 31 11.01 3.51 -12.57
CA LEU A 31 11.59 3.10 -11.29
C LEU A 31 11.31 4.13 -10.19
N GLU A 32 11.48 5.42 -10.47
CA GLU A 32 11.17 6.51 -9.55
C GLU A 32 9.71 6.45 -9.09
N ARG A 33 8.76 6.30 -10.02
CA ARG A 33 7.34 6.14 -9.68
C ARG A 33 7.07 4.91 -8.79
N ARG A 34 7.78 3.79 -9.00
CA ARG A 34 7.65 2.61 -8.13
C ARG A 34 8.22 2.89 -6.74
N LEU A 35 9.32 3.62 -6.65
CA LEU A 35 9.92 4.05 -5.38
C LEU A 35 8.98 4.99 -4.62
N GLN A 36 8.38 5.96 -5.31
CA GLN A 36 7.41 6.88 -4.71
C GLN A 36 6.14 6.15 -4.20
N LEU A 37 5.62 5.18 -4.94
CA LEU A 37 4.48 4.39 -4.44
C LEU A 37 4.81 3.57 -3.18
N LEU A 38 6.07 3.17 -3.00
CA LEU A 38 6.54 2.48 -1.79
C LEU A 38 6.79 3.44 -0.63
N LEU A 39 7.25 4.67 -0.92
CA LEU A 39 7.72 5.63 0.09
C LEU A 39 6.63 6.55 0.64
N PHE A 40 5.52 6.77 -0.09
CA PHE A 40 4.66 7.93 0.19
C PHE A 40 3.55 7.67 1.22
N LYS A 41 3.22 6.41 1.52
CA LYS A 41 2.47 5.99 2.72
C LYS A 41 2.88 4.57 3.10
N ASP A 42 3.39 4.39 4.31
CA ASP A 42 3.69 3.08 4.84
C ASP A 42 2.40 2.24 4.95
N ALA A 43 2.54 0.92 4.96
CA ALA A 43 1.39 0.03 4.91
C ALA A 43 0.47 0.18 6.14
N LYS A 44 0.99 0.65 7.29
CA LYS A 44 0.21 0.94 8.50
C LYS A 44 -0.69 2.15 8.27
N THR A 45 -0.18 3.24 7.68
CA THR A 45 -1.02 4.42 7.36
C THR A 45 -2.16 4.06 6.41
N ARG A 46 -1.88 3.28 5.35
CA ARG A 46 -2.94 2.82 4.43
C ARG A 46 -3.98 1.92 5.12
N LEU A 47 -3.54 1.08 6.05
CA LEU A 47 -4.46 0.28 6.87
C LEU A 47 -5.35 1.16 7.76
N LEU A 48 -4.79 2.19 8.40
CA LEU A 48 -5.55 3.11 9.25
C LEU A 48 -6.60 3.89 8.46
N GLU A 49 -6.25 4.38 7.26
CA GLU A 49 -7.20 5.04 6.36
C GLU A 49 -8.34 4.10 5.95
N PHE A 50 -8.00 2.87 5.56
CA PHE A 50 -8.99 1.85 5.22
C PHE A 50 -9.91 1.50 6.40
N LEU A 51 -9.37 1.40 7.62
CA LEU A 51 -10.17 1.15 8.84
C LEU A 51 -11.13 2.31 9.13
N HIS A 52 -10.70 3.54 8.89
CA HIS A 52 -11.55 4.73 9.04
C HIS A 52 -12.70 4.74 8.05
N GLU A 53 -12.44 4.41 6.78
CA GLU A 53 -13.47 4.24 5.74
C GLU A 53 -14.46 3.14 6.13
N LEU A 54 -13.94 1.98 6.54
CA LEU A 54 -14.73 0.84 7.05
C LEU A 54 -15.67 1.24 8.18
N CYS A 55 -15.19 2.02 9.15
CA CYS A 55 -16.02 2.54 10.22
C CYS A 55 -17.12 3.49 9.74
N THR A 56 -16.88 4.22 8.66
CA THR A 56 -17.86 5.17 8.11
C THR A 56 -18.96 4.42 7.37
N ASP A 57 -18.59 3.37 6.63
CA ASP A 57 -19.52 2.64 5.76
C ASP A 57 -20.29 1.52 6.51
N TYR A 58 -19.64 0.87 7.47
CA TYR A 58 -20.16 -0.33 8.16
C TYR A 58 -20.10 -0.25 9.69
N GLY A 59 -19.62 0.85 10.24
CA GLY A 59 -19.42 1.00 11.67
C GLY A 59 -20.68 1.44 12.41
N TYR A 60 -20.78 1.02 13.66
CA TYR A 60 -21.72 1.55 14.64
C TYR A 60 -21.03 1.66 16.01
N ASP A 61 -21.52 2.55 16.85
CA ASP A 61 -21.00 2.72 18.20
C ASP A 61 -21.61 1.68 19.14
N CYS A 62 -20.79 1.05 19.96
CA CYS A 62 -21.25 0.09 20.97
C CYS A 62 -21.71 0.86 22.21
N ASP A 63 -23.02 0.86 22.49
CA ASP A 63 -23.63 1.62 23.59
C ASP A 63 -23.03 1.30 24.98
N GLN A 64 -22.43 0.12 25.16
CA GLN A 64 -21.88 -0.33 26.43
C GLN A 64 -20.46 0.15 26.70
N THR A 65 -19.63 0.27 25.66
CA THR A 65 -18.19 0.58 25.79
C THR A 65 -17.79 1.89 25.12
N GLY A 66 -18.61 2.40 24.19
CA GLY A 66 -18.27 3.51 23.31
C GLY A 66 -17.27 3.15 22.21
N ASP A 67 -16.93 1.87 22.05
CA ASP A 67 -16.07 1.39 20.97
C ASP A 67 -16.79 1.44 19.63
N ARG A 68 -16.02 1.58 18.54
CA ARG A 68 -16.57 1.49 17.20
C ARG A 68 -16.46 0.07 16.68
N VAL A 69 -17.60 -0.57 16.43
CA VAL A 69 -17.66 -1.94 15.92
C VAL A 69 -18.02 -1.91 14.43
N VAL A 70 -17.28 -2.65 13.62
CA VAL A 70 -17.43 -2.71 12.17
C VAL A 70 -17.65 -4.15 11.75
N ASN A 71 -18.75 -4.42 11.05
CA ASN A 71 -19.02 -5.73 10.46
C ASN A 71 -18.99 -5.63 8.94
N HIS A 72 -17.98 -6.21 8.29
CA HIS A 72 -17.65 -5.93 6.90
C HIS A 72 -17.68 -7.19 6.00
N PRO A 73 -17.92 -7.02 4.68
CA PRO A 73 -18.00 -8.16 3.76
C PRO A 73 -16.64 -8.70 3.28
N TYR A 74 -15.56 -7.95 3.47
CA TYR A 74 -14.24 -8.27 2.89
C TYR A 74 -13.53 -9.46 3.55
N THR A 75 -12.80 -10.23 2.75
CA THR A 75 -11.80 -11.19 3.27
C THR A 75 -10.46 -10.50 3.52
N GLN A 76 -9.58 -11.11 4.31
CA GLN A 76 -8.21 -10.60 4.49
C GLN A 76 -7.43 -10.47 3.16
N LYS A 77 -7.72 -11.32 2.17
CA LYS A 77 -7.08 -11.22 0.85
C LYS A 77 -7.57 -9.96 0.12
N ASP A 78 -8.87 -9.66 0.22
CA ASP A 78 -9.45 -8.46 -0.37
C ASP A 78 -8.88 -7.21 0.29
N ILE A 79 -8.85 -7.17 1.62
CA ILE A 79 -8.27 -6.05 2.39
C ILE A 79 -6.81 -5.84 1.99
N ALA A 80 -6.00 -6.91 1.96
CA ALA A 80 -4.60 -6.81 1.59
C ALA A 80 -4.42 -6.25 0.16
N SER A 81 -5.28 -6.70 -0.78
CA SER A 81 -5.29 -6.17 -2.14
C SER A 81 -5.68 -4.69 -2.21
N LEU A 82 -6.70 -4.27 -1.44
CA LEU A 82 -7.19 -2.90 -1.41
C LEU A 82 -6.14 -1.93 -0.87
N ILE A 83 -5.45 -2.30 0.22
CA ILE A 83 -4.41 -1.45 0.81
C ILE A 83 -3.03 -1.65 0.17
N GLY A 84 -2.92 -2.47 -0.88
CA GLY A 84 -1.69 -2.69 -1.65
C GLY A 84 -0.58 -3.37 -0.85
N THR A 85 -0.90 -4.45 -0.15
CA THR A 85 0.03 -5.26 0.65
C THR A 85 -0.21 -6.76 0.45
N SER A 86 0.65 -7.60 1.05
CA SER A 86 0.44 -9.06 1.06
C SER A 86 -0.44 -9.47 2.24
N ARG A 87 -1.17 -10.59 2.13
CA ARG A 87 -1.96 -11.12 3.26
C ARG A 87 -1.11 -11.36 4.52
N PRO A 88 0.11 -11.94 4.45
CA PRO A 88 0.99 -12.01 5.61
C PRO A 88 1.31 -10.64 6.22
N THR A 89 1.65 -9.65 5.40
CA THR A 89 1.98 -8.30 5.86
C THR A 89 0.78 -7.60 6.50
N LEU A 90 -0.42 -7.71 5.92
CA LEU A 90 -1.65 -7.23 6.55
C LEU A 90 -1.85 -7.85 7.93
N ASN A 91 -1.65 -9.17 8.04
CA ASN A 91 -1.83 -9.85 9.31
C ASN A 91 -0.82 -9.35 10.36
N VAL A 92 0.44 -9.12 9.98
CA VAL A 92 1.44 -8.51 10.88
C VAL A 92 0.93 -7.15 11.39
N LEU A 93 0.51 -6.26 10.50
CA LEU A 93 0.02 -4.92 10.87
C LEU A 93 -1.23 -4.97 11.77
N LEU A 94 -2.17 -5.89 11.50
CA LEU A 94 -3.36 -6.07 12.33
C LEU A 94 -3.00 -6.59 13.73
N ASN A 95 -2.04 -7.50 13.84
CA ASN A 95 -1.55 -7.98 15.14
C ASN A 95 -0.80 -6.88 15.89
N GLU A 96 0.02 -6.07 15.21
CA GLU A 96 0.67 -4.89 15.82
C GLU A 96 -0.36 -3.93 16.42
N LEU A 97 -1.43 -3.59 15.67
CA LEU A 97 -2.51 -2.74 16.18
C LEU A 97 -3.29 -3.38 17.34
N ARG A 98 -3.41 -4.71 17.36
CA ARG A 98 -4.01 -5.42 18.48
C ARG A 98 -3.12 -5.37 19.72
N ASP A 99 -1.82 -5.61 19.55
CA ASP A 99 -0.85 -5.58 20.65
C ASP A 99 -0.67 -4.16 21.21
N GLU A 100 -0.87 -3.13 20.38
CA GLU A 100 -0.97 -1.72 20.78
C GLU A 100 -2.31 -1.35 21.45
N ASN A 101 -3.23 -2.31 21.65
CA ASN A 101 -4.59 -2.09 22.14
C ASN A 101 -5.35 -0.99 21.37
N VAL A 102 -5.15 -0.92 20.05
CA VAL A 102 -5.90 0.00 19.17
C VAL A 102 -7.18 -0.65 18.67
N LEU A 103 -7.14 -1.95 18.39
CA LEU A 103 -8.29 -2.70 17.89
C LEU A 103 -8.25 -4.18 18.28
N GLU A 104 -9.38 -4.84 18.14
CA GLU A 104 -9.50 -6.29 18.09
C GLU A 104 -10.16 -6.67 16.76
N PHE A 105 -9.75 -7.79 16.16
CA PHE A 105 -10.30 -8.22 14.88
C PHE A 105 -10.59 -9.72 14.86
N LYS A 106 -11.71 -10.05 14.23
CA LYS A 106 -12.15 -11.40 13.87
C LYS A 106 -12.33 -11.46 12.36
N ARG A 107 -12.83 -12.59 11.84
CA ARG A 107 -12.90 -12.85 10.39
C ARG A 107 -13.70 -11.79 9.60
N LYS A 108 -14.77 -11.25 10.19
CA LYS A 108 -15.67 -10.27 9.54
C LYS A 108 -15.96 -9.05 10.42
N GLU A 109 -15.39 -9.02 11.62
CA GLU A 109 -15.70 -8.01 12.63
C GLU A 109 -14.38 -7.37 13.06
N ILE A 110 -14.37 -6.05 13.11
CA ILE A 110 -13.27 -5.27 13.68
C ILE A 110 -13.86 -4.35 14.74
N ARG A 111 -13.36 -4.44 15.96
CA ARG A 111 -13.68 -3.53 17.07
C ARG A 111 -12.52 -2.58 17.27
N ILE A 112 -12.74 -1.30 17.12
CA ILE A 112 -11.75 -0.26 17.37
C ILE A 112 -12.03 0.33 18.75
N TYR A 113 -11.05 0.28 19.64
CA TYR A 113 -11.21 0.81 20.98
C TYR A 113 -11.29 2.33 20.95
N LYS A 114 -12.21 2.89 21.74
CA LYS A 114 -12.22 4.35 21.94
C LYS A 114 -10.94 4.72 22.68
N LYS A 115 -10.03 5.47 22.04
CA LYS A 115 -8.92 6.09 22.76
C LYS A 115 -9.53 6.98 23.85
N SER A 116 -9.36 6.60 25.12
CA SER A 116 -9.50 7.53 26.22
C SER A 116 -8.48 8.64 25.98
N ALA A 117 -8.98 9.79 25.52
CA ALA A 117 -8.27 11.06 25.63
C ALA A 117 -8.21 11.48 27.10
#